data_AF-S4PQ14-F1
#
_entry.id   AF-S4PQ14-F1
#
_cell.length_a   1.000
_cell.length_b   1.000
_cell.length_c   1.000
_cell.angle_alpha   90.00
_cell.angle_beta   90.00
_cell.angle_gamma   90.00
#
_symmetry.space_group_name_H-M   'P 1'
#
loop_
_entity.id
_entity.type
_entity.pdbx_description
1 polymer ?
#
loop_
_entity_poly.entity_id
_entity_poly.type
_entity_poly.pdbx_seq_one_letter_code
_entity_poly.pdbx_strand_id
1 'polypeptide(L)'
;HGIPTNSCYSVSPHHSGVYPVHEPLYEAWRKVWDVKVTSTEEYPHLRPARLRRGFRHRGVMVLPRQTCGLFTHTLLLERYPGGR
;
A
#
# COMPACT_ATOMS: atom_id res chain seq x y z
N HIS A 1 7.24 -23.83 3.60
CA HIS A 1 8.51 -23.16 3.25
C HIS A 1 9.30 -22.62 4.45
N GLY A 2 8.77 -22.56 5.68
CA GLY A 2 9.59 -22.27 6.88
C GLY A 2 10.22 -20.87 6.93
N ILE A 3 9.75 -19.93 6.11
CA ILE A 3 10.26 -18.55 6.09
C ILE A 3 9.63 -17.79 7.26
N PRO A 4 10.42 -17.22 8.19
CA PRO A 4 9.88 -16.41 9.28
C PRO A 4 9.24 -15.14 8.71
N THR A 5 8.04 -14.80 9.18
CA THR A 5 7.31 -13.61 8.73
C THR A 5 6.91 -12.76 9.92
N ASN A 6 6.98 -11.43 9.75
CA ASN A 6 6.40 -10.49 10.69
C ASN A 6 4.99 -10.12 10.22
N SER A 7 3.98 -10.60 10.93
CA SER A 7 2.57 -10.41 10.55
C SER A 7 2.03 -9.01 10.87
N CYS A 8 2.80 -8.17 11.58
CA CYS A 8 2.35 -6.84 12.00
C CYS A 8 2.23 -5.84 10.83
N TYR A 9 2.80 -6.15 9.66
CA TYR A 9 2.71 -5.33 8.45
C TYR A 9 2.21 -6.16 7.26
N SER A 10 1.17 -5.67 6.59
CA SER A 10 0.62 -6.30 5.38
C SER A 10 0.09 -5.24 4.42
N VAL A 11 0.03 -5.56 3.14
CA VAL A 11 -0.49 -4.69 2.08
C VAL A 11 -1.38 -5.53 1.18
N SER A 12 -2.59 -5.04 0.89
CA SER A 12 -3.49 -5.73 -0.02
C SER A 12 -3.00 -5.62 -1.47
N PRO A 13 -3.36 -6.57 -2.35
CA PRO A 13 -3.06 -6.46 -3.77
C PRO A 13 -3.53 -5.11 -4.35
N HIS A 14 -2.60 -4.43 -5.04
CA HIS A 14 -2.80 -3.08 -5.60
C HIS A 14 -3.23 -2.01 -4.57
N HIS A 15 -2.96 -2.20 -3.28
CA HIS A 15 -3.46 -1.33 -2.20
C HIS A 15 -5.00 -1.23 -2.13
N SER A 16 -5.71 -2.16 -2.79
CA SER A 16 -7.16 -2.17 -2.90
C SER A 16 -7.81 -2.32 -1.52
N GLY A 17 -8.83 -1.51 -1.23
CA GLY A 17 -9.54 -1.57 0.05
C GLY A 17 -8.75 -1.01 1.24
N VAL A 18 -7.49 -0.58 1.06
CA VAL A 18 -6.79 0.24 2.07
C VAL A 18 -7.42 1.62 2.09
N TYR A 19 -7.53 2.24 0.91
CA TYR A 19 -8.29 3.46 0.69
C TYR A 19 -8.83 3.46 -0.76
N PRO A 20 -10.15 3.70 -1.00
CA PRO A 20 -11.20 3.80 0.01
C PRO A 20 -11.26 2.54 0.87
N VAL A 21 -11.63 2.73 2.14
CA VAL A 21 -11.57 1.67 3.15
C VAL A 21 -12.58 0.57 2.83
N HIS A 22 -12.11 -0.68 2.85
CA HIS A 22 -12.97 -1.86 2.83
C HIS A 22 -13.02 -2.48 4.23
N GLU A 23 -14.15 -2.36 4.93
CA GLU A 23 -14.29 -2.75 6.33
C GLU A 23 -13.90 -4.22 6.63
N PRO A 24 -14.34 -5.23 5.86
CA PRO A 24 -13.96 -6.62 6.11
C PRO A 24 -12.45 -6.87 6.07
N LEU A 25 -11.71 -6.10 5.25
CA LEU A 25 -10.26 -6.20 5.17
C LEU A 25 -9.60 -5.82 6.50
N TYR A 26 -9.97 -4.66 7.06
CA TYR A 26 -9.40 -4.18 8.32
C TYR A 26 -9.80 -5.06 9.51
N GLU A 27 -11.01 -5.61 9.50
CA GLU A 27 -11.41 -6.59 10.52
C GLU A 27 -10.57 -7.87 10.46
N ALA A 28 -10.38 -8.45 9.28
CA ALA A 28 -9.60 -9.66 9.11
C ALA A 28 -8.12 -9.41 9.46
N TRP A 29 -7.55 -8.29 8.99
CA TRP A 29 -6.19 -7.88 9.32
C TRP A 29 -5.94 -7.74 10.82
N ARG A 30 -6.87 -7.12 11.56
CA ARG A 30 -6.74 -6.98 13.00
C ARG A 30 -6.92 -8.31 13.73
N LYS A 31 -7.95 -9.10 13.36
CA LYS A 31 -8.35 -10.31 14.11
C LYS A 31 -7.51 -11.54 13.80
N VAL A 32 -7.13 -11.75 12.54
CA VAL A 32 -6.48 -13.00 12.08
C VAL A 32 -4.96 -12.88 12.09
N TRP A 33 -4.43 -11.71 11.71
CA TRP A 33 -2.98 -11.52 11.51
C TRP A 33 -2.34 -10.51 12.46
N ASP A 34 -3.11 -9.90 13.38
CA ASP A 34 -2.66 -8.83 14.28
C ASP A 34 -1.92 -7.70 13.54
N VAL A 35 -2.36 -7.36 12.32
CA VAL A 35 -1.77 -6.27 11.54
C VAL A 35 -1.94 -4.96 12.31
N LYS A 36 -0.85 -4.19 12.40
CA LYS A 36 -0.78 -2.90 13.10
C LYS A 36 -0.47 -1.77 12.13
N VAL A 37 0.21 -2.08 11.02
CA VAL A 37 0.67 -1.11 10.04
C VAL A 37 0.39 -1.60 8.63
N THR A 38 -0.02 -0.71 7.74
CA THR A 38 -0.13 -0.93 6.29
C THR A 38 0.27 0.35 5.54
N SER A 39 0.20 0.34 4.22
CA SER A 39 0.47 1.52 3.40
C SER A 39 -0.57 1.74 2.30
N THR A 40 -0.76 3.01 1.92
CA THR A 40 -1.67 3.44 0.85
C THR A 40 -0.91 4.27 -0.18
N GLU A 41 -1.27 4.14 -1.45
CA GLU A 41 -0.76 5.00 -2.53
C GLU A 41 -1.68 6.20 -2.78
N GLU A 42 -2.85 6.25 -2.14
CA GLU A 42 -3.92 7.14 -2.56
C GLU A 42 -4.39 8.16 -1.52
N TYR A 43 -4.43 7.89 -0.22
CA TYR A 43 -5.15 8.80 0.70
C TYR A 43 -4.59 10.24 0.76
N PRO A 44 -5.42 11.31 0.66
CA PRO A 44 -6.85 11.28 0.27
C PRO A 44 -7.06 11.24 -1.25
N HIS A 45 -6.05 11.64 -2.04
CA HIS A 45 -6.06 11.55 -3.51
C HIS A 45 -4.72 11.02 -4.05
N LEU A 46 -4.78 10.19 -5.09
CA LEU A 46 -3.61 9.54 -5.71
C LEU A 46 -2.58 10.55 -6.20
N ARG A 47 -3.05 11.73 -6.62
CA ARG A 47 -2.23 12.84 -7.11
C ARG A 47 -2.68 14.15 -6.47
N PRO A 48 -1.76 15.10 -6.23
CA PRO A 48 -0.30 14.97 -6.38
C PRO A 48 0.34 14.19 -5.22
N ALA A 49 1.43 13.46 -5.49
CA ALA A 49 2.05 12.56 -4.50
C ALA A 49 2.48 13.25 -3.20
N ARG A 50 2.90 14.53 -3.26
CA ARG A 50 3.29 15.33 -2.09
C ARG A 50 2.15 15.59 -1.11
N LEU A 51 0.90 15.48 -1.55
CA LEU A 51 -0.28 15.74 -0.71
C LEU A 51 -0.86 14.47 -0.07
N ARG A 52 -0.29 13.30 -0.37
CA ARG A 52 -0.71 12.03 0.25
C ARG A 52 -0.43 12.08 1.76
N ARG A 53 -1.33 11.48 2.54
CA ARG A 53 -1.29 11.46 4.01
C ARG A 53 -1.46 10.04 4.52
N GLY A 54 -1.03 9.83 5.76
CA GLY A 54 -1.40 8.65 6.52
C GLY A 54 -2.71 8.87 7.27
N PHE A 55 -3.30 7.79 7.76
CA PHE A 55 -4.46 7.81 8.64
C PHE A 55 -4.48 6.59 9.56
N ARG A 56 -5.42 6.55 10.50
CA ARG A 56 -5.65 5.38 11.37
C ARG A 56 -7.07 4.89 11.17
N HIS A 57 -7.26 3.59 11.00
CA HIS A 57 -8.57 2.95 10.91
C HIS A 57 -8.59 1.61 11.64
N ARG A 58 -9.57 1.37 12.51
CA ARG A 58 -9.70 0.16 13.34
C ARG A 58 -8.40 -0.28 14.04
N GLY A 59 -7.62 0.68 14.54
CA GLY A 59 -6.35 0.42 15.22
C GLY A 59 -5.18 0.07 14.30
N VAL A 60 -5.37 0.07 12.97
CA VAL A 60 -4.32 -0.09 11.97
C VAL A 60 -3.83 1.28 11.52
N MET A 61 -2.52 1.50 11.54
CA MET A 61 -1.88 2.71 11.05
C MET A 61 -1.57 2.57 9.56
N VAL A 62 -2.09 3.50 8.75
CA VAL A 62 -1.91 3.51 7.30
C VAL A 62 -0.91 4.61 6.94
N LEU A 63 0.22 4.22 6.37
CA LEU A 63 1.29 5.14 5.98
C LEU A 63 1.19 5.51 4.49
N PRO A 64 1.47 6.77 4.11
CA PRO A 64 1.54 7.13 2.70
C PRO A 64 2.76 6.47 2.06
N ARG A 65 2.56 5.75 0.98
CA ARG A 65 3.62 5.10 0.21
C ARG A 65 4.22 6.09 -0.79
N GLN A 66 5.55 6.13 -0.81
CA GLN A 66 6.29 6.74 -1.92
C GLN A 66 6.27 5.79 -3.12
N THR A 67 5.89 6.32 -4.27
CA THR A 67 5.92 5.62 -5.56
C THR A 67 7.12 6.12 -6.34
N CYS A 68 7.87 5.23 -6.97
CA CYS A 68 8.90 5.59 -7.95
C CYS A 68 8.41 5.25 -9.36
N GLY A 69 9.08 5.77 -10.39
CA GLY A 69 8.73 5.46 -11.79
C GLY A 69 9.04 4.03 -12.23
N LEU A 70 9.35 3.11 -11.30
CA LEU A 70 9.55 1.70 -11.62
C LEU A 70 8.20 1.00 -11.60
N PHE A 71 7.85 0.39 -12.72
CA PHE A 71 6.58 -0.30 -12.88
C PHE A 71 6.78 -1.81 -12.78
N THR A 72 5.70 -2.53 -12.51
CA THR A 72 5.70 -4.00 -12.38
C THR A 72 5.76 -4.75 -13.72
N HIS A 73 5.73 -4.04 -14.85
CA HIS A 73 5.90 -4.61 -16.19
C HIS A 73 7.35 -4.43 -16.69
N THR A 74 7.75 -5.23 -17.67
CA THR A 74 9.06 -5.08 -18.32
C THR A 74 9.23 -3.68 -18.87
N LEU A 75 10.18 -2.93 -18.31
CA LEU A 75 10.53 -1.59 -18.78
C LEU A 75 11.53 -1.72 -19.93
N LEU A 76 11.07 -1.36 -21.13
CA LEU A 76 11.97 -1.09 -22.25
C LEU A 76 12.42 0.36 -22.13
N LEU A 77 13.73 0.61 -22.22
CA LEU A 77 14.30 1.96 -22.07
C LEU A 77 13.60 2.97 -22.99
N GLU A 78 13.37 2.58 -24.25
CA GLU A 78 12.65 3.37 -25.26
C GLU A 78 11.22 3.78 -24.86
N ARG A 79 10.60 3.03 -23.94
CA ARG A 79 9.22 3.28 -23.47
C ARG A 79 9.17 4.01 -22.14
N TYR A 80 10.31 4.18 -21.48
CA TYR A 80 10.39 4.90 -20.22
C TYR A 80 10.33 6.42 -20.48
N PRO A 81 9.56 7.20 -19.70
CA PRO A 81 9.56 8.66 -19.83
C PRO A 81 10.98 9.24 -19.68
N GLY A 82 11.55 9.73 -20.79
CA GLY A 82 12.92 10.26 -20.84
C GLY A 82 14.02 9.22 -21.10
N GLY A 83 13.67 7.96 -21.39
CA GLY A 83 14.63 6.96 -21.86
C GLY A 83 15.10 7.25 -23.29
N ARG A 84 16.34 6.85 -23.60
CA ARG A 84 16.97 6.91 -24.92
C ARG A 84 17.39 5.52 -25.35
#